data_AF-A0A537JSW3-F1
#
_entry.id   AF-A0A537JSW3-F1
#
_cell.length_a   1.000
_cell.length_b   1.000
_cell.length_c   1.000
_cell.angle_alpha   90.00
_cell.angle_beta   90.00
_cell.angle_gamma   90.00
#
_symmetry.space_group_name_H-M   'P 1'
#
loop_
_entity.id
_entity.type
_entity.pdbx_description
1 polymer ?
#
loop_
_entity_poly.entity_id
_entity_poly.type
_entity_poly.pdbx_seq_one_letter_code
_entity_poly.pdbx_strand_id
1 'polypeptide(L)' 'FIPAHLAEKVITSCEFVALRDKFGHAMLRSGRYSPGEIDSQWTDKIKQDFLKWLDQNPNEMKMTRAQLDEYMKKRTW' A
#
# COMPACT_ATOMS: atom_id res chain seq x y z
N PHE A 1 0.07 -7.31 -22.86
CA PHE A 1 0.80 -8.60 -22.77
C PHE A 1 1.83 -8.48 -21.66
N ILE A 2 1.80 -9.38 -20.65
CA ILE A 2 2.81 -9.44 -19.57
C ILE A 2 3.56 -10.77 -19.75
N PRO A 3 4.90 -10.77 -19.87
CA PRO A 3 5.69 -11.99 -19.95
C PRO A 3 5.49 -12.87 -18.70
N ALA A 4 5.39 -14.20 -18.87
CA ALA A 4 5.07 -15.13 -17.78
C ALA A 4 6.04 -15.03 -16.58
N HIS A 5 7.34 -14.83 -16.85
CA HIS A 5 8.38 -14.68 -15.81
C HIS A 5 8.28 -13.33 -15.05
N LEU A 6 7.54 -12.35 -15.58
CA LEU A 6 7.28 -11.07 -14.92
C LEU A 6 5.89 -11.03 -14.27
N ALA A 7 5.03 -12.01 -14.53
CA ALA A 7 3.66 -12.01 -14.04
C ALA A 7 3.62 -11.91 -12.51
N GLU A 8 4.45 -12.69 -11.81
CA GLU A 8 4.54 -12.64 -10.35
C GLU A 8 4.95 -11.25 -9.84
N LYS A 9 6.01 -10.66 -10.40
CA LYS A 9 6.47 -9.32 -10.02
C LYS A 9 5.42 -8.24 -10.25
N VAL A 10 4.68 -8.34 -11.35
CA VAL A 10 3.63 -7.37 -11.69
C VAL A 10 2.43 -7.53 -10.76
N ILE A 11 2.00 -8.76 -10.50
CA ILE A 11 0.88 -9.04 -9.58
C ILE A 11 1.19 -8.46 -8.19
N THR A 12 2.36 -8.76 -7.62
CA THR A 12 2.76 -8.23 -6.31
C THR A 12 2.75 -6.70 -6.28
N SER A 13 3.21 -6.05 -7.34
CA SER A 13 3.23 -4.59 -7.44
C SER A 13 1.82 -4.01 -7.60
N CYS A 14 0.96 -4.66 -8.38
CA CYS A 14 -0.43 -4.26 -8.56
C CYS A 14 -1.23 -4.38 -7.26
N GLU A 15 -1.05 -5.47 -6.50
CA GLU A 15 -1.70 -5.65 -5.21
C GLU A 15 -1.28 -4.57 -4.22
N PHE A 16 0.00 -4.22 -4.17
CA PHE A 16 0.50 -3.13 -3.36
C PHE A 16 -0.13 -1.78 -3.76
N VAL A 17 -0.17 -1.46 -5.06
CA VAL A 17 -0.79 -0.22 -5.57
C VAL A 17 -2.28 -0.17 -5.24
N ALA A 18 -2.99 -1.28 -5.38
CA ALA A 18 -4.40 -1.38 -5.02
C ALA A 18 -4.63 -1.15 -3.52
N LEU A 19 -3.78 -1.71 -2.65
CA LEU A 19 -3.84 -1.46 -1.20
C LEU A 19 -3.58 0.01 -0.86
N ARG A 20 -2.57 0.61 -1.49
CA ARG A 20 -2.26 2.04 -1.33
C ARG A 20 -3.45 2.91 -1.74
N ASP A 21 -4.09 2.61 -2.87
CA ASP A 21 -5.25 3.36 -3.35
C ASP A 21 -6.44 3.27 -2.38
N LYS A 22 -6.75 2.06 -1.91
CA LYS A 22 -7.83 1.85 -0.94
C LYS A 22 -7.58 2.58 0.37
N PHE A 23 -6.35 2.52 0.88
CA PHE A 23 -5.95 3.30 2.04
C PHE A 23 -6.11 4.80 1.77
N GLY A 24 -5.61 5.30 0.64
CA GLY A 24 -5.76 6.70 0.25
C GLY A 24 -7.22 7.14 0.23
N HIS A 25 -8.09 6.38 -0.43
CA HIS A 25 -9.53 6.60 -0.42
C HIS A 25 -10.13 6.61 0.99
N ALA A 26 -9.73 5.68 1.87
CA ALA A 26 -10.20 5.63 3.25
C ALA A 26 -9.76 6.86 4.07
N MET A 27 -8.52 7.30 3.89
CA MET A 27 -7.98 8.47 4.59
C MET A 27 -8.61 9.78 4.10
N LEU A 28 -8.85 9.88 2.80
CA LEU A 28 -9.59 10.99 2.19
C LEU A 28 -11.02 11.06 2.71
N ARG A 29 -11.73 9.92 2.77
CA ARG A 29 -13.08 9.84 3.36
C ARG A 29 -13.09 10.22 4.85
N SER A 30 -12.04 9.86 5.58
CA SER A 30 -11.90 10.19 7.00
C SER A 30 -11.48 11.64 7.24
N GLY A 31 -11.10 12.40 6.19
CA GLY A 31 -10.57 13.76 6.31
C GLY A 31 -9.24 13.85 7.07
N ARG A 32 -8.53 12.72 7.22
CA ARG A 32 -7.29 12.63 8.01
C ARG A 32 -6.07 13.17 7.26
N TYR A 33 -6.09 13.08 5.94
CA TYR A 33 -5.02 13.52 5.06
C TYR A 33 -5.59 14.15 3.79
N SER A 34 -4.86 15.10 3.22
CA SER A 34 -5.21 15.68 1.92
C SER A 34 -4.72 14.79 0.77
N PRO A 35 -5.33 14.87 -0.44
CA PRO A 35 -4.87 14.13 -1.61
C PRO A 35 -3.38 14.33 -1.90
N GLY A 36 -2.90 15.57 -1.79
CA GLY A 36 -1.49 15.89 -2.00
C GLY A 36 -0.54 15.21 -0.99
N GLU A 37 -0.98 14.97 0.25
CA GLU A 37 -0.15 14.31 1.27
C GLU A 37 -0.08 12.79 1.05
N ILE A 38 -1.17 12.18 0.58
CA ILE A 38 -1.24 10.74 0.28
C ILE A 38 -0.51 10.40 -1.03
N ASP A 39 -0.53 11.32 -2.00
CA ASP A 39 0.15 11.15 -3.29
C ASP A 39 1.67 11.36 -3.17
N SER A 40 2.09 12.27 -2.28
CA SER A 40 3.49 12.57 -1.96
C SER A 40 4.23 11.42 -1.25
N GLN A 41 5.53 11.61 -1.05
CA GLN A 41 6.41 10.70 -0.30
C GLN A 41 5.82 10.41 1.10
N TRP A 42 5.61 9.12 1.39
CA TRP A 42 4.99 8.68 2.64
C TRP A 42 5.92 8.91 3.83
N THR A 43 5.50 9.79 4.73
CA THR A 43 6.16 9.99 6.03
C THR A 43 5.94 8.78 6.94
N ASP A 44 6.79 8.61 7.96
CA ASP A 44 6.65 7.55 8.96
C ASP A 44 5.27 7.50 9.60
N LYS A 45 4.61 8.66 9.76
CA LYS A 45 3.25 8.74 10.28
C LYS A 45 2.25 8.04 9.35
N ILE A 46 2.32 8.33 8.05
CA ILE A 46 1.45 7.70 7.03
C ILE A 46 1.71 6.20 6.98
N LYS A 47 2.96 5.76 7.08
CA LYS A 47 3.31 4.33 7.12
C LYS A 47 2.68 3.65 8.34
N GLN A 48 2.73 4.26 9.52
CA GLN A 48 2.09 3.71 10.71
C GLN A 48 0.57 3.68 10.60
N ASP A 49 -0.06 4.73 10.08
CA ASP A 49 -1.50 4.75 9.82
C ASP A 49 -1.91 3.69 8.79
N PHE A 50 -1.10 3.48 7.75
CA PHE A 50 -1.30 2.40 6.79
C PHE A 50 -1.22 1.03 7.46
N LEU A 51 -0.21 0.77 8.30
CA LEU A 51 -0.08 -0.48 9.05
C LEU A 51 -1.24 -0.73 10.03
N LYS A 52 -1.81 0.32 10.62
CA LYS A 52 -3.00 0.26 11.47
C LYS A 52 -4.26 -0.01 10.66
N TRP A 53 -4.44 0.69 9.54
CA TRP A 53 -5.57 0.48 8.63
C TRP A 53 -5.58 -0.95 8.09
N LEU A 54 -4.40 -1.47 7.79
CA LEU A 54 -4.18 -2.85 7.38
C LEU A 54 -4.56 -3.88 8.45
N ASP A 55 -4.31 -3.59 9.73
CA ASP A 55 -4.78 -4.43 10.85
C ASP A 55 -6.31 -4.50 10.90
N GLN A 56 -6.97 -3.39 10.58
CA GLN A 56 -8.42 -3.27 10.56
C GLN A 56 -9.07 -3.86 9.30
N ASN A 57 -8.28 -4.12 8.24
CA ASN A 57 -8.75 -4.63 6.96
C ASN A 57 -8.02 -5.93 6.56
N PRO A 58 -8.10 -7.00 7.38
CA PRO A 58 -7.39 -8.26 7.12
C PRO A 58 -7.89 -8.97 5.85
N ASN A 59 -9.14 -8.73 5.43
CA ASN A 59 -9.71 -9.33 4.21
C ASN A 59 -9.08 -8.81 2.91
N GLU A 60 -8.43 -7.65 2.94
CA GLU A 60 -7.84 -7.04 1.74
C GLU A 60 -6.38 -7.46 1.57
N MET A 61 -5.78 -8.09 2.59
CA MET A 61 -4.44 -8.67 2.51
C MET A 61 -4.48 -10.07 1.91
N LYS A 62 -4.06 -10.18 0.65
CA LYS A 62 -3.63 -11.46 0.06
C LYS A 62 -2.14 -11.75 0.26
N MET A 63 -1.37 -10.74 0.71
CA MET A 63 0.06 -10.83 1.00
C MET A 63 0.33 -10.78 2.50
N THR A 64 1.37 -11.47 2.95
CA THR A 64 1.78 -11.45 4.37
C THR A 64 2.39 -10.10 4.75
N ARG A 65 2.17 -9.70 6.00
CA ARG A 65 2.71 -8.45 6.59
C ARG A 65 4.23 -8.33 6.45
N ALA A 66 4.94 -9.46 6.48
CA ALA A 66 6.37 -9.54 6.27
C ALA A 66 6.78 -9.17 4.83
N GLN A 67 6.06 -9.67 3.82
CA GLN A 67 6.30 -9.31 2.43
C GLN A 67 6.02 -7.84 2.17
N LEU A 68 4.97 -7.30 2.79
CA LEU A 68 4.65 -5.89 2.70
C LEU A 68 5.77 -5.02 3.31
N ASP A 69 6.26 -5.35 4.50
CA ASP A 69 7.37 -4.61 5.16
C ASP A 69 8.65 -4.66 4.32
N GLU A 70 8.98 -5.83 3.76
CA GLU A 70 10.13 -5.99 2.87
C GLU A 70 9.94 -5.16 1.58
N TYR A 71 8.74 -5.17 1.00
CA TYR A 71 8.39 -4.38 -0.18
C TYR A 71 8.46 -2.87 0.11
N MET A 72 8.02 -2.46 1.31
CA MET A 72 8.08 -1.07 1.74
C MET A 72 9.52 -0.59 2.00
N LYS A 73 10.40 -1.45 2.51
CA LYS A 73 11.84 -1.15 2.70
C LYS A 73 12.59 -1.05 1.38
N LYS A 74 12.21 -1.86 0.39
CA LYS A 74 12.89 -1.92 -0.92
C LYS A 74 12.59 -0.70 -1.81
N ARG A 75 11.52 0.04 -1.51
CA ARG A 75 11.12 1.23 -2.27
C ARG A 75 11.60 2.49 -1.58
N THR A 76 12.34 3.32 -2.30
CA THR A 76 12.46 4.74 -2.01
C THR A 76 11.14 5.40 -2.41
N TRP A 77 10.43 5.92 -1.42
CA TRP A 77 9.14 6.59 -1.55
C TRP A 77 9.32 8.03 -1.98
#